data_AF-A0A7X5L7K1-F1
#
_entry.id   AF-A0A7X5L7K1-F1
#
_cell.length_a   1.000
_cell.length_b   1.000
_cell.length_c   1.000
_cell.angle_alpha   90.00
_cell.angle_beta   90.00
_cell.angle_gamma   90.00
#
_symmetry.space_group_name_H-M   'P 1'
#
loop_
_entity.id
_entity.type
_entity.pdbx_description
1 polymer ?
#
loop_
_entity_poly.entity_id
_entity_poly.type
_entity_poly.pdbx_seq_one_letter_code
_entity_poly.pdbx_strand_id
1 'polypeptide(L)'
;MKDNNKLLYEIDEALPEPSFADLYSFLTERGYAKLIVRWRKDISKNEQIMQLRKLCSDLKKYSIRELFTRAKEKEDEWELITMGYAEAVDIAEKAKELGLKIEVQRLQKINDDIG
;
A
#
# COMPACT_ATOMS: atom_id res chain seq x y z
N MET A 1 -16.45 45.13 36.76
CA MET A 1 -16.01 43.77 37.07
C MET A 1 -17.23 42.87 37.15
N LYS A 2 -17.47 42.09 36.09
CA LYS A 2 -18.22 40.84 36.12
C LYS A 2 -17.63 39.97 35.01
N ASP A 3 -16.73 39.10 35.42
CA ASP A 3 -16.15 38.03 34.63
C ASP A 3 -17.26 37.11 34.12
N ASN A 4 -17.44 37.06 32.80
CA ASN A 4 -18.19 36.00 32.14
C ASN A 4 -17.19 35.13 31.39
N ASN A 5 -16.52 34.27 32.16
CA ASN A 5 -15.83 33.09 31.66
C ASN A 5 -16.86 32.26 30.88
N LYS A 6 -16.82 32.36 29.55
CA LYS A 6 -17.59 31.50 28.67
C LYS A 6 -16.89 30.14 28.69
N LEU A 7 -17.40 29.24 29.52
CA LEU A 7 -17.00 27.84 29.58
C LEU A 7 -17.05 27.27 28.14
N LEU A 8 -15.87 26.91 27.63
CA LEU A 8 -15.73 26.02 26.48
C LEU A 8 -16.39 24.72 26.89
N TYR A 9 -17.56 24.43 26.34
CA TYR A 9 -18.14 23.09 26.43
C TYR A 9 -17.12 22.14 25.81
N GLU A 10 -16.54 21.30 26.66
CA GLU A 10 -15.91 20.05 26.29
C GLU A 10 -16.92 19.29 25.42
N ILE A 11 -16.68 19.30 24.10
CA ILE A 11 -17.35 18.37 23.20
C ILE A 11 -16.60 17.06 23.37
N ASP A 12 -16.94 16.35 24.44
CA ASP A 12 -16.64 14.94 24.65
C ASP A 12 -17.64 14.08 23.84
N GLU A 13 -17.98 14.55 22.62
CA GLU A 13 -18.70 13.72 21.67
C GLU A 13 -17.67 12.75 21.10
N ALA A 14 -17.64 11.55 21.68
CA ALA A 14 -17.05 10.41 21.02
C ALA A 14 -17.54 10.40 19.57
N LEU A 15 -16.60 10.54 18.63
CA LEU A 15 -16.87 10.40 17.19
C LEU A 15 -17.73 9.16 17.00
N PRO A 16 -18.84 9.21 16.23
CA PRO A 16 -19.72 8.07 16.08
C PRO A 16 -18.89 6.88 15.62
N GLU A 17 -18.90 5.81 16.40
CA GLU A 17 -18.19 4.59 16.03
C GLU A 17 -18.77 4.10 14.70
N PRO A 18 -17.94 3.95 13.64
CA PRO A 18 -18.42 3.48 12.36
C PRO A 18 -19.07 2.12 12.54
N SER A 19 -20.20 1.87 11.86
CA SER A 19 -20.87 0.59 11.99
C SER A 19 -19.93 -0.53 11.53
N PHE A 20 -20.10 -1.74 12.05
CA PHE A 20 -19.33 -2.89 11.56
C PHE A 20 -19.49 -3.09 10.06
N ALA A 21 -20.65 -2.73 9.49
CA ALA A 21 -20.88 -2.74 8.05
C ALA A 21 -20.06 -1.67 7.33
N ASP A 22 -19.92 -0.45 7.87
CA ASP A 22 -19.06 0.59 7.28
C ASP A 22 -17.58 0.21 7.36
N LEU A 23 -17.15 -0.40 8.48
CA LEU A 23 -15.80 -0.95 8.61
C LEU A 23 -15.57 -2.12 7.64
N TYR A 24 -16.54 -3.01 7.51
CA TYR A 24 -16.46 -4.16 6.61
C TYR A 24 -16.48 -3.73 5.14
N SER A 25 -17.35 -2.79 4.76
CA SER A 25 -17.38 -2.14 3.44
C SER A 25 -16.07 -1.42 3.19
N PHE A 26 -15.54 -0.64 4.13
CA PHE A 26 -14.22 -0.02 4.00
C PHE A 26 -13.07 -1.02 3.81
N LEU A 27 -13.16 -2.20 4.43
CA LEU A 27 -12.19 -3.30 4.26
C LEU A 27 -12.36 -4.03 2.92
N THR A 28 -13.60 -4.18 2.43
CA THR A 28 -13.95 -4.93 1.21
C THR A 28 -13.98 -4.10 -0.08
N GLU A 29 -14.29 -2.80 0.01
CA GLU A 29 -14.29 -1.82 -1.09
C GLU A 29 -12.88 -1.47 -1.55
N ARG A 30 -11.86 -1.75 -0.73
CA ARG A 30 -10.48 -1.36 -1.03
C ARG A 30 -9.92 -2.02 -2.28
N GLY A 31 -10.56 -3.08 -2.81
CA GLY A 31 -10.22 -3.66 -4.10
C GLY A 31 -8.79 -4.21 -4.16
N TYR A 32 -8.34 -4.54 -5.36
CA TYR A 32 -6.97 -4.97 -5.61
C TYR A 32 -6.10 -3.78 -6.00
N ALA A 33 -4.81 -3.91 -5.78
CA ALA A 33 -3.82 -2.95 -6.21
C ALA A 33 -2.59 -3.66 -6.76
N LYS A 34 -1.95 -3.00 -7.71
CA LYS A 34 -0.68 -3.39 -8.28
C LYS A 34 0.44 -2.63 -7.59
N LEU A 35 1.47 -3.35 -7.16
CA LEU A 35 2.71 -2.75 -6.66
C LEU A 35 3.69 -2.56 -7.82
N ILE A 36 4.09 -1.32 -8.06
CA ILE A 36 5.05 -0.95 -9.09
C ILE A 36 6.34 -0.51 -8.41
N VAL A 37 7.43 -1.26 -8.61
CA VAL A 37 8.75 -0.94 -8.10
C VAL A 37 9.45 -0.04 -9.11
N ARG A 38 9.96 1.09 -8.63
CA ARG A 38 10.86 1.96 -9.40
C ARG A 38 12.27 1.80 -8.88
N TRP A 39 13.17 1.31 -9.73
CA TRP A 39 14.52 1.00 -9.28
C TRP A 39 15.29 2.26 -8.92
N ARG A 40 15.72 2.34 -7.67
CA ARG A 40 16.66 3.38 -7.23
C ARG A 40 18.04 3.15 -7.83
N LYS A 41 18.72 4.23 -8.22
CA LYS A 41 20.09 4.16 -8.79
C LYS A 41 21.18 4.08 -7.72
N ASP A 42 20.86 4.51 -6.51
CA ASP A 42 21.77 4.57 -5.36
C ASP A 42 21.83 3.26 -4.55
N ILE A 43 20.90 2.32 -4.78
CA ILE A 43 20.87 1.00 -4.14
C ILE A 43 20.93 -0.06 -5.25
N SER A 44 21.68 -1.14 -5.05
CA SER A 44 21.74 -2.21 -6.06
C SER A 44 20.36 -2.86 -6.27
N LYS A 45 20.01 -3.21 -7.52
CA LYS A 45 18.74 -3.90 -7.81
C LYS A 45 18.58 -5.19 -7.02
N ASN A 46 19.67 -5.95 -6.86
CA ASN A 46 19.65 -7.21 -6.10
C ASN A 46 19.29 -6.99 -4.62
N GLU A 47 19.82 -5.94 -4.01
CA GLU A 47 19.50 -5.57 -2.63
C GLU A 47 18.05 -5.11 -2.51
N GLN A 48 17.57 -4.29 -3.43
CA GLN A 48 16.15 -3.87 -3.48
C GLN A 48 15.23 -5.10 -3.59
N ILE A 49 15.55 -6.08 -4.44
CA ILE A 49 14.78 -7.32 -4.59
C ILE A 49 14.80 -8.16 -3.31
N MET A 50 15.95 -8.25 -2.62
CA MET A 50 16.05 -8.97 -1.36
C MET A 50 15.21 -8.33 -0.26
N GLN A 51 15.16 -7.00 -0.18
CA GLN A 51 14.31 -6.28 0.77
C GLN A 51 12.83 -6.46 0.42
N LEU A 52 12.46 -6.33 -0.86
CA LEU A 52 11.09 -6.58 -1.34
C LEU A 52 10.62 -8.00 -1.00
N ARG A 53 11.47 -9.01 -1.18
CA ARG A 53 11.15 -10.42 -0.85
C ARG A 53 10.97 -10.66 0.65
N LYS A 54 11.57 -9.84 1.51
CA LYS A 54 11.34 -9.89 2.96
C LYS A 54 9.99 -9.26 3.32
N LEU A 55 9.64 -8.14 2.69
CA LEU A 55 8.39 -7.41 2.93
C LEU A 55 7.16 -8.13 2.36
N CYS A 56 7.28 -8.64 1.13
CA CYS A 56 6.19 -9.31 0.43
C CYS A 56 6.43 -10.83 0.44
N SER A 57 5.73 -11.53 1.33
CA SER A 57 5.86 -12.99 1.48
C SER A 57 5.48 -13.76 0.22
N ASP A 58 4.60 -13.21 -0.63
CA ASP A 58 4.25 -13.82 -1.91
C ASP A 58 5.43 -13.94 -2.88
N LEU A 59 6.42 -13.05 -2.78
CA LEU A 59 7.65 -13.18 -3.57
C LEU A 59 8.50 -14.39 -3.17
N LYS A 60 8.25 -14.99 -2.01
CA LYS A 60 8.94 -16.23 -1.59
C LYS A 60 8.52 -17.43 -2.43
N LYS A 61 7.38 -17.35 -3.13
CA LYS A 61 6.91 -18.38 -4.09
C LYS A 61 7.83 -18.49 -5.31
N TYR A 62 8.54 -17.41 -5.64
CA TYR A 62 9.53 -17.39 -6.72
C TYR A 62 10.93 -17.67 -6.17
N SER A 63 11.74 -18.36 -6.95
CA SER A 63 13.16 -18.49 -6.65
C SER A 63 13.86 -17.14 -6.76
N ILE A 64 14.94 -16.96 -5.99
CA ILE A 64 15.70 -15.70 -6.04
C ILE A 64 16.27 -15.43 -7.44
N ARG A 65 16.64 -16.50 -8.16
CA ARG A 65 17.16 -16.41 -9.51
C ARG A 65 16.11 -15.90 -10.50
N GLU A 66 14.86 -16.38 -10.39
CA GLU A 66 13.76 -15.90 -11.23
C GLU A 66 13.46 -14.42 -10.99
N LEU A 67 13.48 -13.98 -9.72
CA LEU A 67 13.27 -12.58 -9.37
C LEU A 67 14.37 -11.69 -9.96
N PHE A 68 15.64 -12.10 -9.86
CA PHE A 68 16.76 -11.38 -10.46
C PHE A 68 16.67 -11.31 -11.98
N THR A 69 16.30 -12.41 -12.66
CA THR A 69 16.11 -12.42 -14.11
C THR A 69 15.01 -11.45 -14.54
N ARG A 70 13.82 -11.51 -13.90
CA ARG A 70 12.70 -10.62 -14.20
C ARG A 70 13.03 -9.15 -13.97
N ALA A 71 13.73 -8.85 -12.88
CA ALA A 71 14.14 -7.48 -12.58
C ALA A 71 15.24 -6.95 -13.51
N LYS A 72 16.05 -7.84 -14.12
CA LYS A 72 17.06 -7.46 -15.11
C LYS A 72 16.40 -7.04 -16.43
N GLU A 73 15.33 -7.71 -16.85
CA GLU A 73 14.56 -7.39 -18.07
C GLU A 73 13.74 -6.10 -17.94
N LYS A 74 13.56 -5.59 -16.72
CA LYS A 74 12.77 -4.41 -16.40
C LYS A 74 13.68 -3.30 -15.89
N GLU A 75 14.19 -2.49 -16.82
CA GLU A 75 15.26 -1.52 -16.51
C GLU A 75 14.80 -0.40 -15.58
N ASP A 76 13.59 0.15 -15.78
CA ASP A 76 13.10 1.32 -15.04
C ASP A 76 12.00 0.98 -14.01
N GLU A 77 10.98 0.25 -14.43
CA GLU A 77 9.82 -0.09 -13.60
C GLU A 77 9.52 -1.58 -13.66
N TRP A 78 9.18 -2.15 -12.50
CA TRP A 78 8.76 -3.53 -12.40
C TRP A 78 7.44 -3.65 -11.64
N GLU A 79 6.44 -4.14 -12.36
CA GLU A 79 5.21 -4.64 -11.75
C GLU A 79 5.51 -5.89 -10.92
N LEU A 80 5.43 -5.73 -9.61
CA LEU A 80 5.84 -6.73 -8.64
C LEU A 80 4.79 -7.84 -8.52
N ILE A 81 3.57 -7.43 -8.16
CA ILE A 81 2.45 -8.31 -7.86
C ILE A 81 1.16 -7.49 -7.70
N THR A 82 0.02 -8.16 -7.89
CA THR A 82 -1.30 -7.65 -7.54
C THR A 82 -1.77 -8.29 -6.24
N MET A 83 -2.21 -7.48 -5.29
CA MET A 83 -2.69 -7.92 -3.97
C MET A 83 -3.81 -7.02 -3.45
N GLY A 84 -4.35 -7.30 -2.26
CA GLY A 84 -5.35 -6.42 -1.65
C GLY A 84 -4.79 -5.01 -1.44
N TYR A 85 -5.56 -3.97 -1.71
CA TYR A 85 -5.07 -2.58 -1.63
C TYR A 85 -4.55 -2.20 -0.24
N ALA A 86 -5.19 -2.68 0.83
CA ALA A 86 -4.70 -2.44 2.19
C ALA A 86 -3.31 -3.05 2.42
N GLU A 87 -3.08 -4.28 1.94
CA GLU A 87 -1.78 -4.95 2.01
C GLU A 87 -0.74 -4.24 1.14
N ALA A 88 -1.14 -3.79 -0.06
CA ALA A 88 -0.27 -3.04 -0.95
C ALA A 88 0.21 -1.71 -0.33
N VAL A 89 -0.69 -0.99 0.34
CA VAL A 89 -0.35 0.25 1.06
C VAL A 89 0.61 -0.03 2.22
N ASP A 90 0.33 -1.04 3.05
CA ASP A 90 1.22 -1.43 4.17
C ASP A 90 2.63 -1.82 3.68
N ILE A 91 2.72 -2.60 2.60
CA ILE A 91 4.01 -2.96 2.00
C ILE A 91 4.73 -1.73 1.44
N ALA A 92 4.02 -0.81 0.79
CA ALA A 92 4.62 0.39 0.24
C ALA A 92 5.15 1.34 1.33
N GLU A 93 4.45 1.48 2.45
CA GLU A 93 4.91 2.27 3.60
C GLU A 93 6.17 1.67 4.21
N LYS A 94 6.18 0.37 4.50
CA LYS A 94 7.37 -0.34 5.01
C LYS A 94 8.54 -0.29 4.04
N ALA A 95 8.27 -0.37 2.74
CA ALA A 95 9.29 -0.26 1.71
C ALA A 95 9.89 1.15 1.68
N LYS A 96 9.08 2.19 1.86
CA LYS A 96 9.53 3.58 1.94
C LYS A 96 10.45 3.81 3.14
N GLU A 97 10.16 3.21 4.29
CA GLU A 97 11.04 3.24 5.48
C GLU A 97 12.41 2.61 5.21
N LEU A 98 12.46 1.56 4.39
CA LEU A 98 13.70 0.93 3.92
C LEU A 98 14.38 1.69 2.76
N GLY A 99 13.83 2.84 2.36
CA GLY A 99 14.35 3.65 1.28
C GLY A 99 14.05 3.10 -0.12
N LEU A 100 13.10 2.18 -0.28
CA LEU A 100 12.67 1.70 -1.58
C LEU A 100 11.61 2.64 -2.19
N LYS A 101 11.51 2.65 -3.53
CA LYS A 101 10.49 3.42 -4.25
C LYS A 101 9.44 2.47 -4.83
N ILE A 102 8.28 2.41 -4.17
CA ILE A 102 7.13 1.61 -4.60
C ILE A 102 5.92 2.51 -4.80
N GLU A 103 5.20 2.29 -5.89
CA GLU A 103 3.92 2.94 -6.20
C GLU A 103 2.78 1.92 -6.11
N VAL A 104 1.67 2.34 -5.50
CA VAL A 104 0.45 1.53 -5.37
C VAL A 104 -0.56 2.02 -6.40
N GLN A 105 -0.85 1.20 -7.40
CA GLN A 105 -1.87 1.50 -8.40
C GLN A 105 -3.14 0.71 -8.08
N ARG A 106 -4.20 1.39 -7.66
CA ARG A 106 -5.51 0.74 -7.42
C ARG A 106 -6.07 0.22 -8.73
N LEU A 107 -6.50 -1.04 -8.74
CA LEU A 107 -7.26 -1.65 -9.82
C LEU A 107 -8.74 -1.36 -9.53
N GLN A 108 -9.33 -0.42 -10.26
CA GLN A 108 -10.79 -0.30 -10.25
C GLN A 108 -11.38 -1.57 -10.84
N LYS A 109 -12.49 -2.07 -10.27
CA LYS A 109 -13.34 -3.01 -10.98
C LYS A 109 -13.71 -2.33 -12.30
N ILE A 110 -13.31 -2.92 -13.42
CA ILE A 110 -13.96 -2.64 -14.69
C ILE A 110 -15.38 -3.12 -14.45
N ASN A 111 -16.31 -2.19 -14.19
CA ASN A 111 -17.69 -2.49 -14.46
C ASN A 111 -17.71 -2.70 -15.96
N ASP A 112 -17.97 -3.94 -16.39
CA ASP A 112 -18.35 -4.20 -17.76
C ASP A 112 -19.60 -3.35 -18.02
N ASP A 113 -19.39 -2.16 -18.61
CA ASP A 113 -20.44 -1.43 -19.32
C ASP A 113 -20.77 -2.26 -20.56
N ILE A 114 -21.59 -3.29 -20.35
CA ILE A 114 -22.44 -3.84 -21.39
C ILE A 114 -23.55 -2.80 -21.59
N GLY A 115 -23.30 -1.88 -22.52
CA GLY A 115 -24.31 -1.06 -23.18
C GLY A 115 -24.68 -1.66 -24.52
#